data_AF-A0A6P0SQW5-F1
#
_entry.id   AF-A0A6P0SQW5-F1
#
_cell.length_a   1.000
_cell.length_b   1.000
_cell.length_c   1.000
_cell.angle_alpha   90.00
_cell.angle_beta   90.00
_cell.angle_gamma   90.00
#
_symmetry.space_group_name_H-M   'P 1'
#
loop_
_entity.id
_entity.type
_entity.pdbx_description
1 polymer ?
#
loop_
_entity_poly.entity_id
_entity_poly.type
_entity_poly.pdbx_seq_one_letter_code
_entity_poly.pdbx_strand_id
1 'polypeptide(L)'
;MGCQKSITTLLINKKGDYVLGLKANHKKLYKQVKNWFEQGEQNGFSGVEYSEYKQFESGNHRIEKREVWSFKGDKGVEEQC
;
A
#
# COMPACT_ATOMS: atom_id res chain seq x y z
N MET A 1 0.63 15.56 -11.74
CA MET A 1 0.33 14.13 -12.00
C MET A 1 -1.05 13.83 -11.44
N GLY A 2 -2.05 13.64 -12.31
CA GLY A 2 -3.41 13.25 -11.91
C GLY A 2 -3.51 11.79 -11.49
N CYS A 3 -4.67 11.37 -11.00
CA CYS A 3 -4.94 9.97 -10.65
C CYS A 3 -4.99 9.09 -11.91
N GLN A 4 -4.12 8.09 -12.01
CA GLN A 4 -3.92 7.24 -13.20
C GLN A 4 -5.00 6.16 -13.36
N LYS A 5 -6.29 6.54 -13.26
CA LYS A 5 -7.41 5.60 -13.23
C LYS A 5 -7.48 4.70 -14.47
N SER A 6 -7.37 5.30 -15.67
CA SER A 6 -7.45 4.57 -16.94
C SER A 6 -6.34 3.52 -17.11
N ILE A 7 -5.13 3.85 -16.66
CA ILE A 7 -3.99 2.94 -16.69
C ILE A 7 -4.21 1.79 -15.71
N THR A 8 -4.66 2.08 -14.49
CA THR A 8 -4.96 1.05 -13.49
C THR A 8 -6.06 0.09 -13.97
N THR A 9 -7.16 0.60 -14.56
CA THR A 9 -8.23 -0.24 -15.10
C THR A 9 -7.73 -1.18 -16.20
N LEU A 10 -6.88 -0.68 -17.10
CA LEU A 10 -6.28 -1.51 -18.15
C LEU A 10 -5.41 -2.63 -17.58
N LEU A 11 -4.63 -2.35 -16.53
CA LEU A 11 -3.78 -3.34 -15.87
C LEU A 11 -4.59 -4.44 -15.18
N ILE A 12 -5.67 -4.07 -14.49
CA ILE A 12 -6.62 -5.02 -13.87
C ILE A 12 -7.22 -5.94 -14.94
N ASN A 13 -7.71 -5.36 -16.06
CA ASN A 13 -8.29 -6.13 -17.16
C ASN A 13 -7.29 -7.10 -17.79
N LYS A 14 -6.01 -6.75 -17.80
CA LYS A 14 -4.92 -7.61 -18.29
C LYS A 14 -4.43 -8.64 -17.27
N LYS A 15 -5.02 -8.69 -16.06
CA LYS A 15 -4.61 -9.59 -14.96
C LYS A 15 -3.11 -9.51 -14.64
N GLY A 16 -2.52 -8.32 -14.80
CA GLY A 16 -1.11 -8.10 -14.46
C GLY A 16 -0.95 -7.69 -13.00
N ASP A 17 0.18 -8.06 -12.39
CA ASP A 17 0.58 -7.52 -11.09
C ASP A 17 1.00 -6.05 -11.23
N TYR A 18 0.56 -5.19 -10.32
CA TYR A 18 0.84 -3.75 -10.39
C TYR A 18 1.17 -3.15 -9.03
N VAL A 19 2.07 -2.16 -9.05
CA VAL A 19 2.45 -1.37 -7.88
C VAL A 19 2.10 0.09 -8.16
N LEU A 20 1.25 0.68 -7.32
CA LEU A 20 0.88 2.09 -7.41
C LEU A 20 1.60 2.89 -6.33
N GLY A 21 2.35 3.91 -6.75
CA GLY A 21 2.96 4.87 -5.82
C GLY A 21 1.91 5.81 -5.23
N LEU A 22 1.63 5.68 -3.94
CA LEU A 22 0.72 6.59 -3.23
C LEU A 22 1.47 7.81 -2.73
N LYS A 23 1.23 8.97 -3.36
CA LYS A 23 1.81 10.26 -2.94
C LYS A 23 0.86 11.04 -2.02
N ALA A 24 1.42 11.85 -1.12
CA ALA A 24 0.67 12.67 -0.18
C ALA A 24 -0.29 13.69 -0.84
N ASN A 25 -0.07 14.04 -2.11
CA ASN A 25 -0.98 14.90 -2.88
C ASN A 25 -2.32 14.20 -3.23
N HIS A 26 -2.45 12.87 -3.07
CA HIS A 26 -3.70 12.12 -3.19
C HIS A 26 -4.46 12.11 -1.84
N LYS A 27 -4.90 13.29 -1.39
CA LYS A 27 -5.37 13.57 -0.01
C LYS A 27 -6.32 12.51 0.58
N LYS A 28 -7.34 12.07 -0.17
CA LYS A 28 -8.35 11.12 0.32
C LYS A 28 -7.75 9.72 0.56
N LEU A 29 -7.18 9.12 -0.48
CA LEU A 29 -6.61 7.78 -0.41
C LEU A 29 -5.42 7.71 0.55
N TYR A 30 -4.56 8.73 0.53
CA TYR A 30 -3.44 8.83 1.47
C TYR A 30 -3.92 8.82 2.93
N LYS A 31 -4.95 9.61 3.25
CA LYS A 31 -5.52 9.64 4.61
C LYS A 31 -6.15 8.30 5.01
N GLN A 32 -6.86 7.64 4.10
CA GLN A 32 -7.47 6.33 4.37
C GLN A 32 -6.42 5.26 4.66
N VAL A 33 -5.39 5.16 3.82
CA VAL A 33 -4.29 4.19 4.00
C VAL A 33 -3.52 4.50 5.29
N LYS A 34 -3.19 5.77 5.55
CA LYS A 34 -2.51 6.19 6.79
C LYS A 34 -3.32 5.82 8.03
N ASN A 35 -4.60 6.16 8.07
CA ASN A 35 -5.47 5.85 9.20
C ASN A 35 -5.61 4.33 9.41
N TRP A 36 -5.66 3.54 8.34
CA TRP A 36 -5.76 2.08 8.42
C TRP A 36 -4.48 1.47 9.01
N PHE A 37 -3.31 1.93 8.55
CA PHE A 37 -2.02 1.51 9.11
C PHE A 37 -1.90 1.89 10.59
N GLU A 38 -2.23 3.13 10.97
CA GLU A 38 -2.15 3.58 12.37
C GLU A 38 -3.05 2.75 13.30
N GLN A 39 -4.28 2.42 12.87
CA GLN A 39 -5.18 1.54 13.62
C GLN A 39 -4.67 0.10 13.68
N GLY A 40 -4.10 -0.37 12.56
CA GLY A 40 -3.47 -1.69 12.47
C GLY A 40 -2.31 -1.82 13.44
N GLU A 41 -1.37 -0.88 13.43
CA GLU A 41 -0.22 -0.88 14.34
C GLU A 41 -0.64 -0.82 15.83
N GLN A 42 -1.65 -0.02 16.16
CA GLN A 42 -2.17 0.05 17.54
C GLN A 42 -2.75 -1.27 18.04
N ASN A 43 -3.37 -2.05 17.15
CA ASN A 43 -4.03 -3.32 17.48
C ASN A 43 -3.22 -4.54 17.02
N GLY A 44 -1.96 -4.37 16.61
CA GLY A 44 -1.09 -5.44 16.11
C GLY A 44 -1.62 -6.16 14.87
N PHE A 45 -2.36 -5.47 14.02
CA PHE A 45 -3.08 -6.01 12.85
C PHE A 45 -3.97 -7.22 13.19
N SER A 46 -4.57 -7.22 14.39
CA SER A 46 -5.44 -8.30 14.85
C SER A 46 -6.56 -8.60 13.85
N GLY A 47 -6.73 -9.88 13.51
CA GLY A 47 -7.73 -10.34 12.53
C GLY A 47 -7.31 -10.23 11.07
N VAL A 48 -6.08 -9.82 10.76
CA VAL A 48 -5.55 -9.74 9.40
C VAL A 48 -4.33 -10.65 9.25
N GLU A 49 -4.35 -11.53 8.24
CA GLU A 49 -3.16 -12.30 7.87
C GLU A 49 -2.18 -11.39 7.13
N TYR A 50 -1.01 -11.16 7.73
CA TYR A 50 0.03 -10.31 7.17
C TYR A 50 1.43 -10.90 7.34
N SER A 51 2.36 -10.44 6.50
CA SER A 51 3.79 -10.65 6.69
C SER A 51 4.52 -9.31 6.69
N GLU A 52 5.59 -9.23 7.47
CA GLU A 52 6.45 -8.06 7.54
C GLU A 52 7.87 -8.37 7.04
N TYR A 53 8.46 -7.40 6.36
CA TYR A 53 9.85 -7.43 5.94
C TYR A 53 10.48 -6.07 6.23
N LYS A 54 11.61 -6.09 6.93
CA LYS A 54 12.36 -4.89 7.31
C LYS A 54 13.81 -5.08 6.88
N GLN A 55 14.34 -4.09 6.19
CA GLN A 55 15.73 -4.08 5.77
C GLN A 55 16.36 -2.71 6.06
N PHE A 56 17.57 -2.75 6.58
CA PHE A 56 18.38 -1.58 6.84
C PHE A 56 19.67 -1.70 6.03
N GLU A 57 19.91 -0.74 5.15
CA GLU A 57 21.13 -0.68 4.33
C GLU A 57 21.87 0.63 4.62
N SER A 58 23.19 0.55 4.73
CA SER A 58 24.06 1.71 4.86
C SER A 58 25.18 1.60 3.83
N GLY A 59 25.35 2.64 3.00
CA GLY A 59 26.35 2.65 1.94
C GLY A 59 26.43 4.01 1.26
N ASN A 60 27.62 4.37 0.78
CA ASN A 60 27.87 5.62 0.04
C ASN A 60 27.25 6.87 0.71
N HIS A 61 27.42 7.03 2.04
CA HIS A 61 26.89 8.12 2.86
C HIS A 61 25.37 8.18 3.03
N ARG A 62 24.64 7.17 2.54
CA ARG A 62 23.19 7.06 2.70
C ARG A 62 22.83 5.93 3.65
N ILE A 63 21.82 6.19 4.46
CA ILE A 63 21.14 5.20 5.28
C ILE A 63 19.74 5.02 4.70
N GLU A 64 19.40 3.80 4.31
CA GLU A 64 18.06 3.44 3.83
C GLU A 64 17.40 2.47 4.80
N LYS A 65 16.17 2.82 5.19
CA LYS A 65 15.26 1.94 5.92
C LYS A 65 14.12 1.56 4.98
N ARG A 66 13.95 0.27 4.72
CA ARG A 66 12.83 -0.28 3.93
C ARG A 66 11.95 -1.12 4.85
N GLU A 67 10.67 -0.77 4.91
CA GLU A 67 9.65 -1.52 5.63
C GLU A 67 8.54 -1.89 4.65
N VAL A 68 8.20 -3.17 4.61
CA VAL A 68 7.19 -3.74 3.71
C VAL A 68 6.23 -4.57 4.55
N TRP A 69 4.95 -4.29 4.40
CA TRP A 69 3.87 -5.13 4.92
C TRP A 69 3.12 -5.71 3.73
N SER A 70 2.94 -7.02 3.71
CA SER A 70 2.09 -7.68 2.74
C SER A 70 0.88 -8.26 3.45
N PHE A 71 -0.30 -8.01 2.90
CA PHE A 71 -1.57 -8.45 3.46
C PHE A 71 -2.24 -9.36 2.45
N LYS A 72 -2.82 -10.45 2.93
CA LYS A 72 -3.63 -11.31 2.06
C LYS A 72 -4.96 -10.61 1.81
N GLY A 73 -5.22 -10.29 0.55
CA GLY A 73 -6.52 -9.75 0.17
C GLY A 73 -7.57 -10.86 0.23
N ASP A 74 -8.47 -10.80 1.21
CA ASP A 74 -9.77 -11.44 1.05
C ASP A 74 -10.53 -10.75 -0.08
N LYS A 75 -11.26 -11.55 -0.87
CA LYS A 75 -11.83 -11.13 -2.15
C LYS A 75 -12.62 -9.81 -2.04
N GLY A 76 -12.22 -8.85 -2.88
CA GLY A 76 -13.07 -7.79 -3.43
C GLY A 76 -13.50 -6.71 -2.45
N VAL A 77 -12.79 -5.59 -2.45
CA VAL A 77 -13.40 -4.31 -2.06
C VAL A 77 -14.39 -3.97 -3.17
N GLU A 78 -15.67 -4.30 -2.99
CA GLU A 78 -16.72 -3.70 -3.80
C GLU A 78 -16.68 -2.18 -3.57
N GLU A 79 -16.30 -1.45 -4.62
CA GLU A 79 -16.47 -0.01 -4.71
C GLU A 79 -17.96 0.30 -4.56
N GLN A 80 -18.40 0.71 -3.37
CA GLN A 80 -19.64 1.47 -3.25
C GLN A 80 -19.38 2.85 -3.85
N CYS A 81 -20.01 3.07 -5.00
CA CYS A 81 -20.10 4.36 -5.67
C CYS A 81 -20.86 5.38 -4.82
#